data_AF-A0A927IW20-F1
#
_entry.id   AF-A0A927IW20-F1
#
_cell.length_a   1.000
_cell.length_b   1.000
_cell.length_c   1.000
_cell.angle_alpha   90.00
_cell.angle_beta   90.00
_cell.angle_gamma   90.00
#
_symmetry.space_group_name_H-M   'P 1'
#
loop_
_entity.id
_entity.type
_entity.pdbx_description
1 polymer ?
#
loop_
_entity_poly.entity_id
_entity_poly.type
_entity_poly.pdbx_seq_one_letter_code
_entity_poly.pdbx_strand_id
1 'polypeptide(L)'
;MIIFEIKRVIPRIPLANIVVELCLSPKSNSAYSALDAALADLRSGKTGEIPDHLKDAHYQGAAALGRGVNYLYPHDYENSWVKQQYLPDKIKNKKYYVPKLTSKFEQALAQVYEKLTKLSR
;
A
#
# COMPACT_ATOMS: atom_id res chain seq x y z
N MET A 1 -20.01 -10.41 -6.93
CA MET A 1 -21.05 -10.49 -7.98
C MET A 1 -22.38 -11.01 -7.42
N ILE A 2 -22.86 -10.51 -6.25
CA ILE A 2 -24.14 -10.95 -5.64
C ILE A 2 -25.04 -9.77 -5.23
N ILE A 3 -24.54 -8.53 -5.14
CA ILE A 3 -25.36 -7.38 -4.72
C ILE A 3 -26.19 -6.78 -5.88
N PHE A 4 -25.85 -7.08 -7.14
CA PHE A 4 -26.46 -6.40 -8.30
C PHE A 4 -27.80 -6.99 -8.79
N GLU A 5 -28.21 -8.15 -8.30
CA GLU A 5 -29.44 -8.84 -8.76
C GLU A 5 -30.63 -8.61 -7.81
N ILE A 6 -30.87 -7.36 -7.37
CA ILE A 6 -32.13 -7.01 -6.67
C ILE A 6 -32.84 -5.93 -7.46
N LYS A 7 -33.52 -6.36 -8.52
CA LYS A 7 -34.47 -5.52 -9.26
C LYS A 7 -35.59 -5.10 -8.30
N ARG A 8 -35.46 -3.87 -7.79
CA ARG A 8 -36.45 -3.12 -6.99
C ARG A 8 -36.73 -3.65 -5.60
N VAL A 9 -35.82 -3.35 -4.67
CA VAL A 9 -36.01 -2.95 -3.26
C VAL A 9 -34.58 -2.86 -2.69
N ILE A 10 -34.25 -1.80 -1.93
CA ILE A 10 -32.94 -1.71 -1.25
C ILE A 10 -32.74 -3.01 -0.47
N PRO A 11 -31.63 -3.77 -0.64
CA PRO A 11 -31.39 -5.04 0.04
C PRO A 11 -31.30 -4.88 1.57
N ARG A 12 -32.43 -4.68 2.28
CA ARG A 12 -32.42 -4.30 3.70
C ARG A 12 -31.75 -5.36 4.58
N ILE A 13 -31.87 -6.64 4.22
CA ILE A 13 -31.29 -7.77 4.94
C ILE A 13 -29.76 -7.75 4.91
N PRO A 14 -29.08 -7.78 3.74
CA PRO A 14 -27.62 -7.73 3.73
C PRO A 14 -27.07 -6.38 4.23
N LEU A 15 -27.78 -5.25 4.04
CA LEU A 15 -27.37 -3.98 4.65
C LEU A 15 -27.43 -4.02 6.18
N ALA A 16 -28.50 -4.55 6.78
CA ALA A 16 -28.60 -4.68 8.23
C ALA A 16 -27.46 -5.55 8.81
N ASN A 17 -27.16 -6.67 8.14
CA ASN A 17 -26.04 -7.54 8.53
C ASN A 17 -24.69 -6.80 8.47
N ILE A 18 -24.42 -6.06 7.38
CA ILE A 18 -23.18 -5.28 7.24
C ILE A 18 -23.09 -4.18 8.30
N VAL A 19 -24.19 -3.49 8.61
CA VAL A 19 -24.20 -2.43 9.63
C VAL A 19 -23.84 -2.99 10.99
N VAL A 20 -24.48 -4.08 11.43
CA VAL A 20 -24.18 -4.73 12.72
C VAL A 20 -22.72 -5.21 12.76
N GLU A 21 -22.26 -5.87 11.70
CA GLU A 21 -20.89 -6.35 11.58
C GLU A 21 -19.87 -5.20 11.68
N LEU A 22 -20.08 -4.11 10.93
CA LEU A 22 -19.20 -2.94 10.97
C LEU A 22 -19.24 -2.25 12.32
N CYS A 23 -20.40 -2.15 12.98
CA CYS A 23 -20.54 -1.55 14.31
C CYS A 23 -19.77 -2.35 15.37
N LEU A 24 -19.76 -3.67 15.30
CA LEU A 24 -19.09 -4.55 16.28
C LEU A 24 -17.63 -4.88 15.91
N SER A 25 -17.22 -4.68 14.66
CA SER A 25 -15.85 -4.94 14.21
C SER A 25 -14.81 -4.04 14.88
N PRO A 26 -13.56 -4.51 15.05
CA PRO A 26 -12.44 -3.63 15.41
C PRO A 26 -12.32 -2.46 14.45
N LYS A 27 -12.13 -1.25 14.99
CA LYS A 27 -12.02 -0.03 14.19
C LYS A 27 -10.56 0.31 13.93
N SER A 28 -10.24 0.64 12.69
CA SER A 28 -8.94 1.17 12.31
C SER A 28 -9.07 2.11 11.12
N ASN A 29 -8.51 3.30 11.26
CA ASN A 29 -8.37 4.29 10.18
C ASN A 29 -6.90 4.43 9.75
N SER A 30 -6.02 3.50 10.12
CA SER A 30 -4.57 3.58 9.87
C SER A 30 -4.24 3.69 8.38
N ALA A 31 -4.84 2.84 7.54
CA ALA A 31 -4.67 2.89 6.09
C ALA A 31 -5.25 4.17 5.47
N TYR A 32 -6.41 4.61 5.96
CA TYR A 32 -7.06 5.86 5.52
C TYR A 32 -6.17 7.08 5.80
N SER A 33 -5.69 7.22 7.04
CA SER A 33 -4.81 8.33 7.43
C SER A 33 -3.45 8.27 6.72
N ALA A 34 -2.92 7.07 6.45
CA ALA A 34 -1.70 6.90 5.67
C ALA A 34 -1.86 7.42 4.24
N LEU A 35 -2.99 7.11 3.59
CA LEU A 35 -3.30 7.60 2.25
C LEU A 35 -3.47 9.12 2.23
N ASP A 36 -4.22 9.69 3.18
CA ASP A 36 -4.41 11.14 3.28
C ASP A 36 -3.07 11.87 3.43
N ALA A 37 -2.16 11.33 4.26
CA ALA A 37 -0.82 11.90 4.43
C ALA A 37 0.02 11.81 3.14
N ALA A 38 -0.03 10.69 2.42
CA ALA A 38 0.67 10.53 1.15
C ALA A 38 0.12 11.48 0.07
N LEU A 39 -1.21 11.63 0.01
CA LEU A 39 -1.87 12.57 -0.90
C LEU A 39 -1.55 14.03 -0.56
N ALA A 40 -1.41 14.37 0.72
CA ALA A 40 -1.00 15.70 1.14
C ALA A 40 0.44 16.02 0.71
N ASP A 41 1.36 15.07 0.82
CA ASP A 41 2.74 15.24 0.35
C ASP A 41 2.81 15.33 -1.19
N LEU A 42 1.97 14.57 -1.91
CA LEU A 42 1.82 14.69 -3.37
C LEU A 42 1.30 16.07 -3.79
N ARG A 43 0.20 16.53 -3.18
CA ARG A 43 -0.43 17.83 -3.49
C ARG A 43 0.45 19.02 -3.13
N SER A 44 1.31 18.88 -2.13
CA SER A 44 2.28 19.91 -1.75
C SER A 44 3.59 19.88 -2.57
N GLY A 45 3.70 19.01 -3.58
CA GLY A 45 4.86 18.94 -4.47
C GLY A 45 6.12 18.36 -3.81
N LYS A 46 5.98 17.64 -2.70
CA LYS A 46 7.11 17.12 -1.91
C LYS A 46 7.62 15.76 -2.40
N THR A 47 6.91 15.07 -3.28
CA THR A 47 7.20 13.69 -3.69
C THR A 47 8.49 13.55 -4.48
N GLY A 48 8.75 14.39 -5.48
CA GLY A 48 9.91 14.24 -6.38
C GLY A 48 9.68 13.20 -7.48
N GLU A 49 10.76 12.85 -8.19
CA GLU A 49 10.74 11.95 -9.34
C GLU A 49 10.73 10.47 -8.92
N ILE A 50 10.11 9.63 -9.75
CA ILE A 50 10.15 8.18 -9.57
C ILE A 50 11.61 7.70 -9.76
N PRO A 51 12.15 6.83 -8.89
CA PRO A 51 13.48 6.24 -9.09
C PRO A 51 13.60 5.52 -10.44
N ASP A 52 14.75 5.65 -11.12
CA ASP A 52 14.92 5.15 -12.49
C ASP A 52 14.76 3.62 -12.60
N HIS A 53 15.18 2.87 -11.58
CA HIS A 53 15.01 1.41 -11.53
C HIS A 53 13.54 0.97 -11.34
N LEU A 54 12.61 1.89 -11.08
CA LEU A 54 11.17 1.61 -11.02
C LEU A 54 10.41 2.13 -12.24
N LYS A 55 11.07 2.89 -13.12
CA LYS A 55 10.46 3.36 -14.36
C LYS A 55 10.30 2.18 -15.32
N ASP A 56 9.24 2.23 -16.12
CA ASP A 56 8.97 1.21 -17.13
C ASP A 56 10.16 1.06 -18.09
N ALA A 57 10.53 -0.20 -18.35
CA ALA A 57 11.64 -0.58 -19.21
C ALA A 57 11.18 -1.03 -20.61
N HIS A 58 9.88 -1.17 -20.84
CA HIS A 58 9.34 -1.88 -22.01
C HIS A 58 9.25 -1.04 -23.29
N TYR A 59 9.64 0.24 -23.28
CA TYR A 59 9.55 1.11 -24.45
C TYR A 59 10.92 1.35 -25.10
N GLN A 60 10.91 1.63 -26.41
CA GLN A 60 12.13 1.84 -27.20
C GLN A 60 12.95 3.02 -26.65
N GLY A 61 14.20 2.74 -26.28
CA GLY A 61 15.12 3.73 -25.70
C GLY A 61 15.18 3.75 -24.16
N ALA A 62 14.40 2.92 -23.44
CA ALA A 62 14.48 2.83 -21.99
C ALA A 62 15.88 2.46 -21.48
N ALA A 63 16.54 1.49 -22.13
CA ALA A 63 17.92 1.10 -21.80
C ALA A 63 18.93 2.23 -22.02
N ALA A 64 18.79 3.02 -23.08
CA ALA A 64 19.65 4.17 -23.35
C ALA A 64 19.45 5.32 -22.34
N LEU A 65 18.26 5.39 -21.72
CA LEU A 65 17.90 6.34 -20.67
C LEU A 65 18.16 5.80 -19.25
N GLY A 66 18.75 4.61 -19.11
CA GLY A 66 19.03 3.99 -17.81
C GLY A 66 17.77 3.58 -17.02
N ARG A 67 16.60 3.48 -17.67
CA ARG A 67 15.32 3.19 -17.01
C ARG A 67 15.08 1.70 -16.87
N GLY A 68 14.62 1.29 -15.69
CA GLY A 68 14.45 -0.10 -15.29
C GLY A 68 15.75 -0.89 -15.16
N VAL A 69 16.90 -0.25 -15.35
CA VAL A 69 18.22 -0.85 -15.13
C VAL A 69 18.40 -1.03 -13.62
N ASN A 70 18.77 -2.24 -13.20
CA ASN A 70 18.94 -2.63 -11.78
C ASN A 70 17.65 -2.78 -10.96
N TYR A 71 16.49 -2.92 -11.61
CA TYR A 71 15.29 -3.38 -10.89
C TYR A 71 15.53 -4.77 -10.31
N LEU A 72 15.38 -4.92 -8.99
CA LEU A 72 15.44 -6.19 -8.30
C LEU A 72 14.02 -6.77 -8.21
N TYR A 73 13.78 -7.91 -8.87
CA TYR A 73 12.48 -8.59 -8.85
C TYR A 73 12.32 -9.35 -7.53
N PRO A 74 11.41 -8.95 -6.61
CA PRO A 74 11.39 -9.49 -5.25
C PRO A 74 11.19 -10.99 -5.16
N HIS A 75 10.50 -11.61 -6.12
CA HIS A 75 10.21 -13.04 -6.11
C HIS A 75 11.44 -13.94 -6.35
N ASP A 76 12.53 -13.39 -6.87
CA ASP A 76 13.79 -14.12 -7.05
C ASP A 76 14.62 -14.20 -5.75
N TYR A 77 14.20 -13.48 -4.70
CA TYR A 77 14.89 -13.40 -3.42
C TYR A 77 14.20 -14.24 -2.34
N GLU A 78 14.97 -14.61 -1.32
CA GLU A 78 14.47 -15.34 -0.16
C GLU A 78 13.33 -14.57 0.52
N ASN A 79 12.27 -15.28 0.94
CA ASN A 79 11.03 -14.70 1.48
C ASN A 79 10.28 -13.77 0.51
N SER A 80 10.61 -13.80 -0.78
CA SER A 80 10.04 -12.92 -1.82
C SER A 80 10.18 -11.43 -1.49
N TRP A 81 11.31 -11.05 -0.87
CA TRP A 81 11.58 -9.67 -0.47
C TRP A 81 13.05 -9.29 -0.73
N VAL A 82 13.26 -8.05 -1.19
CA VAL A 82 14.59 -7.48 -1.42
C VAL A 82 14.65 -6.03 -0.94
N LYS A 83 15.79 -5.66 -0.33
CA LYS A 83 16.07 -4.28 0.07
C LYS A 83 16.31 -3.44 -1.18
N GLN A 84 15.29 -2.67 -1.57
CA GLN A 84 15.32 -1.76 -2.71
C GLN A 84 14.62 -0.44 -2.33
N GLN A 85 15.09 0.68 -2.86
CA GLN A 85 14.43 1.97 -2.67
C GLN A 85 13.15 2.04 -3.51
N TYR A 86 11.99 2.21 -2.88
CA TYR A 86 10.71 2.36 -3.57
C TYR A 86 10.20 3.80 -3.62
N LEU A 87 10.52 4.59 -2.59
CA LEU A 87 10.14 5.98 -2.51
C LEU A 87 11.16 6.88 -3.24
N PRO A 88 10.71 7.98 -3.87
CA PRO A 88 11.60 9.02 -4.38
C PRO A 88 12.58 9.55 -3.33
N ASP A 89 13.72 10.09 -3.78
CA ASP A 89 14.79 10.57 -2.89
C ASP A 89 14.33 11.62 -1.87
N LYS A 90 13.43 12.52 -2.28
CA LYS A 90 12.89 13.59 -1.41
C LYS A 90 12.11 13.05 -0.21
N ILE A 91 11.49 11.88 -0.36
CA ILE A 91 10.64 11.27 0.67
C ILE A 91 11.08 9.86 1.06
N LYS A 92 12.32 9.46 0.75
CA LYS A 92 12.81 8.08 0.96
C LYS A 92 12.70 7.57 2.41
N ASN A 93 12.68 8.48 3.38
CA ASN A 93 12.58 8.17 4.81
C ASN A 93 11.16 8.37 5.37
N LYS A 94 10.18 8.74 4.55
CA LYS A 94 8.80 8.96 5.01
C LYS A 94 8.14 7.61 5.34
N LYS A 95 7.37 7.62 6.42
CA LYS A 95 6.53 6.51 6.85
C LYS A 95 5.11 7.03 7.03
N TYR A 96 4.20 6.59 6.16
CA TYR A 96 2.80 7.01 6.21
C TYR A 96 1.95 6.02 7.01
N TYR A 97 2.20 4.73 6.83
CA TYR A 97 1.45 3.69 7.52
C TYR A 97 1.98 3.49 8.94
N VAL A 98 1.10 3.71 9.92
CA VAL A 98 1.32 3.40 11.33
C VAL A 98 0.22 2.42 11.75
N PRO A 99 0.57 1.13 11.96
CA PRO A 99 -0.43 0.12 12.28
C PRO A 99 -1.06 0.37 13.65
N LYS A 100 -2.35 0.07 13.79
CA LYS A 100 -3.05 -0.01 15.08
C LYS A 100 -3.12 -1.46 15.54
N LEU A 101 -3.07 -1.68 16.86
CA LEU A 101 -3.13 -3.03 17.44
C LEU A 101 -4.56 -3.42 17.88
N THR A 102 -5.58 -2.78 17.30
CA THR A 102 -6.99 -2.94 17.70
C THR A 102 -7.59 -4.27 17.24
N SER A 103 -7.02 -4.92 16.23
CA SER A 103 -7.47 -6.23 15.72
C SER A 103 -6.32 -7.21 15.60
N LYS A 104 -6.60 -8.52 15.76
CA LYS A 104 -5.60 -9.58 15.54
C LYS A 104 -5.04 -9.57 14.11
N PHE A 105 -5.89 -9.21 13.15
CA PHE A 105 -5.48 -9.10 11.74
C PHE A 105 -4.45 -7.98 11.55
N GLU A 106 -4.73 -6.78 12.07
CA GLU A 106 -3.80 -5.65 11.97
C GLU A 106 -2.54 -5.86 12.82
N GLN A 107 -2.63 -6.59 13.94
CA GLN A 107 -1.44 -7.03 14.68
C GLN A 107 -0.53 -7.93 13.83
N ALA A 108 -1.08 -8.87 13.07
CA ALA A 108 -0.29 -9.70 12.16
C ALA A 108 0.38 -8.85 11.06
N LEU A 109 -0.34 -7.87 10.50
CA LEU A 109 0.24 -6.92 9.54
C LEU A 109 1.35 -6.07 10.17
N ALA A 110 1.17 -5.63 11.42
CA ALA A 110 2.17 -4.87 12.16
C ALA A 110 3.47 -5.68 12.34
N GLN A 111 3.36 -6.97 12.68
CA GLN A 111 4.51 -7.87 12.80
C GLN A 111 5.28 -8.00 11.49
N VAL A 112 4.57 -8.17 10.36
CA VAL A 112 5.20 -8.18 9.03
C VAL A 112 5.88 -6.85 8.75
N TYR A 113 5.19 -5.73 8.97
CA TYR A 113 5.74 -4.39 8.77
C TYR A 113 7.02 -4.13 9.60
N GLU A 114 7.04 -4.56 10.86
CA GLU A 114 8.22 -4.48 11.71
C GLU A 114 9.36 -5.37 11.20
N LYS A 115 9.07 -6.62 10.79
CA LYS A 115 10.06 -7.53 10.21
C LYS A 115 10.72 -6.90 8.98
N LEU A 116 9.93 -6.39 8.04
CA LEU A 116 10.43 -5.73 6.84
C LEU A 116 11.21 -4.45 7.17
N THR A 117 10.75 -3.66 8.14
CA THR A 117 11.46 -2.47 8.60
C THR A 117 12.82 -2.82 9.20
N LYS A 118 12.92 -3.92 9.97
CA LYS A 118 14.18 -4.41 10.52
C LYS A 118 15.14 -4.88 9.41
N LEU A 119 14.65 -5.63 8.42
CA LEU A 119 15.44 -6.07 7.27
C LEU A 119 15.94 -4.90 6.40
N SER A 120 15.20 -3.79 6.37
CA SER A 120 15.56 -2.58 5.63
C SER A 120 16.60 -1.69 6.31
N ARG A 121 16.90 -1.90 7.60
CA ARG A 121 17.98 -1.18 8.31
C ARG A 121 19.31 -1.75 7.86
#